data_AF-A0A179IEE7-F1
#
_entry.id   AF-A0A179IEE7-F1
#
_cell.length_a   1.000
_cell.length_b   1.000
_cell.length_c   1.000
_cell.angle_alpha   90.00
_cell.angle_beta   90.00
_cell.angle_gamma   90.00
#
_symmetry.space_group_name_H-M   'P 1'
#
loop_
_entity.id
_entity.type
_entity.pdbx_description
1 polymer ?
#
loop_
_entity_poly.entity_id
_entity_poly.type
_entity_poly.pdbx_seq_one_letter_code
_entity_poly.pdbx_strand_id
1 'polypeptide(L)'
;MPKKRHHSYLKSPQALSSAPGAGRDKPQKSVNELLTQLRHTSLASSSTQGSAALSPLLHANTPTVPPALRHILQIPETPSPHPRRTVRPRFDSSGRRLPAGPPPPRSWTLPTHDQQIAPLPVSEAASAARNAIASISLPGLQSPAPRSLVGLVIAHLAANWAFHRIYDQHYMSDIPSHIKPALMRELAIHGDAGLGFGDFKALLLRSCQADTDADGESESDGHHGGGVRLPPTIDSPITSLDLTGALGRSLTLRDVTAFLFPAVPTAPVLDDAQDSWDVSEDRLPARLSHALVPNLTHLSLAINPELAQNASWRDLLTLAPRLCSVTHLSLAYWPEPCFLQNAKFTTVGSPQGHRIPYGGTNYYSHSIDHDWSEALLVLKKLSQSLYSLEYLDLTGCASWFKALKLEEQHDYVDWVNNWGKITRLRLKMGWALADDAAPSNRIAHREAADMAASVERHITAARAGRGRFITVER
;
A
#
# COMPACT_ATOMS: atom_id res chain seq x y z
N MET A 1 37.50 -30.21 44.69
CA MET A 1 37.04 -31.35 45.52
C MET A 1 35.68 -31.01 46.15
N PRO A 2 34.84 -32.02 46.52
CA PRO A 2 33.35 -32.00 46.51
C PRO A 2 32.72 -31.41 47.81
N LYS A 3 31.40 -31.25 47.99
CA LYS A 3 30.17 -31.99 47.55
C LYS A 3 29.01 -30.99 47.25
N LYS A 4 28.01 -31.19 46.35
CA LYS A 4 27.06 -32.27 45.99
C LYS A 4 25.83 -32.41 46.92
N ARG A 5 24.61 -32.49 46.31
CA ARG A 5 23.25 -32.84 46.82
C ARG A 5 22.37 -31.69 47.38
N HIS A 6 21.03 -31.69 47.30
CA HIS A 6 20.01 -32.25 46.35
C HIS A 6 18.61 -31.64 46.68
N HIS A 7 17.69 -31.66 45.70
CA HIS A 7 16.19 -31.71 45.78
C HIS A 7 15.45 -31.22 47.04
N SER A 8 14.36 -30.45 46.90
CA SER A 8 13.06 -31.05 46.56
C SER A 8 11.99 -30.07 45.99
N TYR A 9 11.06 -30.63 45.22
CA TYR A 9 9.87 -29.94 44.70
C TYR A 9 8.86 -29.63 45.82
N LEU A 10 8.26 -28.44 45.79
CA LEU A 10 7.04 -28.12 46.55
C LEU A 10 5.80 -28.24 45.64
N LYS A 11 4.82 -29.02 46.09
CA LYS A 11 3.52 -29.21 45.42
C LYS A 11 2.54 -28.12 45.84
N SER A 12 1.64 -27.76 44.91
CA SER A 12 0.49 -26.89 45.17
C SER A 12 -0.52 -27.53 46.15
N PRO A 13 -1.11 -26.79 47.10
CA PRO A 13 -2.19 -27.28 47.94
C PRO A 13 -3.55 -27.13 47.26
N GLN A 14 -4.26 -28.24 47.05
CA GLN A 14 -5.72 -28.22 46.91
C GLN A 14 -6.35 -27.98 48.28
N ALA A 15 -7.31 -27.06 48.36
CA ALA A 15 -8.14 -26.87 49.55
C ALA A 15 -9.55 -27.43 49.30
N LEU A 16 -9.90 -28.47 50.07
CA LEU A 16 -11.27 -28.92 50.27
C LEU A 16 -11.87 -28.17 51.47
N SER A 17 -13.09 -27.68 51.36
CA SER A 17 -13.95 -27.33 52.49
C SER A 17 -15.41 -27.63 52.16
N SER A 18 -16.20 -27.95 53.18
CA SER A 18 -17.36 -28.83 53.04
C SER A 18 -18.63 -28.33 53.75
N ALA A 19 -19.76 -28.46 53.05
CA ALA A 19 -21.11 -28.71 53.62
C ALA A 19 -21.74 -27.61 54.51
N PRO A 20 -23.00 -27.78 54.98
CA PRO A 20 -24.20 -28.01 54.17
C PRO A 20 -25.35 -27.03 54.52
N GLY A 21 -26.40 -26.95 53.69
CA GLY A 21 -27.63 -26.20 54.00
C GLY A 21 -28.80 -26.57 53.09
N ALA A 22 -29.92 -27.01 53.68
CA ALA A 22 -31.06 -27.54 52.94
C ALA A 22 -31.82 -26.46 52.14
N GLY A 23 -32.13 -26.74 50.87
CA GLY A 23 -32.63 -25.73 49.93
C GLY A 23 -33.55 -26.23 48.81
N ARG A 24 -34.46 -27.18 49.11
CA ARG A 24 -35.66 -27.54 48.33
C ARG A 24 -35.48 -27.56 46.80
N ASP A 25 -35.03 -28.71 46.29
CA ASP A 25 -34.84 -28.94 44.86
C ASP A 25 -36.05 -28.55 44.00
N LYS A 26 -35.81 -27.65 43.05
CA LYS A 26 -36.69 -27.44 41.89
C LYS A 26 -35.98 -28.09 40.70
N PRO A 27 -36.63 -29.00 39.96
CA PRO A 27 -36.00 -29.59 38.78
C PRO A 27 -35.66 -28.49 37.77
N GLN A 28 -34.45 -28.56 37.19
CA GLN A 28 -34.07 -27.69 36.09
C GLN A 28 -34.96 -28.02 34.88
N LYS A 29 -35.79 -27.06 34.47
CA LYS A 29 -36.69 -27.22 33.31
C LYS A 29 -35.89 -27.61 32.07
N SER A 30 -36.31 -28.68 31.40
CA SER A 30 -35.63 -29.11 30.18
C SER A 30 -35.86 -28.09 29.05
N VAL A 31 -34.94 -28.02 28.07
CA VAL A 31 -35.08 -27.10 26.92
C VAL A 31 -36.39 -27.33 26.16
N ASN A 32 -36.82 -28.59 26.05
CA ASN A 32 -38.08 -28.97 25.40
C ASN A 32 -39.32 -28.48 26.19
N GLU A 33 -39.25 -28.49 27.53
CA GLU A 33 -40.29 -27.96 28.41
C GLU A 33 -40.37 -26.43 28.36
N LEU A 34 -39.23 -25.76 28.15
CA LEU A 34 -39.15 -24.32 27.94
C LEU A 34 -39.71 -23.92 26.57
N LEU A 35 -39.46 -24.73 25.52
CA LEU A 35 -40.04 -24.57 24.18
C LEU A 35 -41.55 -24.85 24.15
N THR A 36 -42.07 -25.85 24.88
CA THR A 36 -43.52 -26.03 25.01
C THR A 36 -44.15 -24.89 25.80
N GLN A 37 -43.54 -24.43 26.91
CA GLN A 37 -44.04 -23.24 27.61
C GLN A 37 -44.10 -22.00 26.72
N LEU A 38 -43.09 -21.75 25.86
CA LEU A 38 -43.10 -20.66 24.88
C LEU A 38 -44.22 -20.80 23.83
N ARG A 39 -44.49 -22.01 23.33
CA ARG A 39 -45.61 -22.25 22.40
C ARG A 39 -46.95 -22.01 23.10
N HIS A 40 -47.11 -22.46 24.34
CA HIS A 40 -48.35 -22.27 25.09
C HIS A 40 -48.60 -20.81 25.49
N THR A 41 -47.58 -20.03 25.86
CA THR A 41 -47.75 -18.59 26.14
C THR A 41 -48.06 -17.78 24.88
N SER A 42 -47.46 -18.15 23.74
CA SER A 42 -47.77 -17.52 22.45
C SER A 42 -49.23 -17.75 22.02
N LEU A 43 -49.83 -18.89 22.35
CA LEU A 43 -51.22 -19.23 22.01
C LEU A 43 -52.24 -18.71 23.04
N ALA A 44 -51.86 -18.66 24.33
CA ALA A 44 -52.71 -18.06 25.38
C ALA A 44 -52.89 -16.54 25.21
N SER A 45 -52.00 -15.88 24.46
CA SER A 45 -52.08 -14.45 24.16
C SER A 45 -53.13 -14.10 23.10
N SER A 46 -53.81 -15.09 22.51
CA SER A 46 -54.70 -14.92 21.35
C SER A 46 -56.20 -14.89 21.69
N SER A 47 -56.61 -15.17 22.94
CA SER A 47 -57.98 -15.57 23.27
C SER A 47 -58.77 -14.61 24.18
N THR A 48 -58.36 -13.35 24.31
CA THR A 48 -59.14 -12.31 25.04
C THR A 48 -59.61 -11.20 24.08
N GLN A 49 -60.77 -11.42 23.46
CA GLN A 49 -61.54 -10.34 22.85
C GLN A 49 -62.17 -9.49 23.97
N GLY A 50 -61.83 -8.19 24.04
CA GLY A 50 -62.44 -7.32 25.05
C GLY A 50 -61.80 -5.94 25.23
N SER A 51 -62.25 -4.98 24.41
CA SER A 51 -62.03 -3.52 24.55
C SER A 51 -60.64 -2.96 24.21
N ALA A 52 -60.65 -1.75 23.65
CA ALA A 52 -59.50 -1.13 23.00
C ALA A 52 -58.78 -0.13 23.92
N ALA A 53 -57.48 -0.34 24.15
CA ALA A 53 -56.55 0.70 24.57
C ALA A 53 -55.08 0.35 24.23
N LEU A 54 -54.51 1.11 23.28
CA LEU A 54 -53.09 1.47 23.15
C LEU A 54 -52.02 0.48 23.66
N SER A 55 -51.37 -0.26 22.76
CA SER A 55 -50.05 -0.88 23.00
C SER A 55 -49.24 -1.06 21.70
N PRO A 56 -48.09 -0.39 21.52
CA PRO A 56 -47.32 -0.41 20.27
C PRO A 56 -46.34 -1.59 20.14
N LEU A 57 -46.39 -2.58 21.04
CA LEU A 57 -45.33 -3.60 21.21
C LEU A 57 -45.58 -4.94 20.49
N LEU A 58 -46.71 -5.12 19.81
CA LEU A 58 -47.12 -6.42 19.25
C LEU A 58 -46.74 -6.65 17.78
N HIS A 59 -46.16 -5.65 17.09
CA HIS A 59 -45.80 -5.76 15.66
C HIS A 59 -44.38 -6.33 15.40
N ALA A 60 -43.62 -6.69 16.45
CA ALA A 60 -42.21 -7.07 16.31
C ALA A 60 -41.97 -8.52 15.84
N ASN A 61 -42.97 -9.41 15.97
CA ASN A 61 -42.81 -10.87 15.76
C ASN A 61 -43.69 -11.45 14.63
N THR A 62 -44.22 -10.63 13.71
CA THR A 62 -44.87 -11.15 12.50
C THR A 62 -43.81 -11.58 11.47
N PRO A 63 -43.85 -12.82 10.95
CA PRO A 63 -42.87 -13.28 9.96
C PRO A 63 -43.00 -12.49 8.66
N THR A 64 -41.95 -11.77 8.27
CA THR A 64 -41.96 -10.90 7.08
C THR A 64 -41.68 -11.68 5.80
N VAL A 65 -42.72 -11.90 5.01
CA VAL A 65 -42.64 -12.46 3.64
C VAL A 65 -41.92 -11.47 2.69
N PRO A 66 -41.10 -11.93 1.71
CA PRO A 66 -40.47 -11.09 0.68
C PRO A 66 -41.49 -10.33 -0.19
N PRO A 67 -41.16 -9.12 -0.70
CA PRO A 67 -42.13 -8.23 -1.36
C PRO A 67 -42.82 -8.84 -2.59
N ALA A 68 -42.09 -9.60 -3.42
CA ALA A 68 -42.65 -10.26 -4.60
C ALA A 68 -43.81 -11.23 -4.28
N LEU A 69 -43.74 -11.92 -3.13
CA LEU A 69 -44.80 -12.85 -2.71
C LEU A 69 -45.98 -12.13 -2.01
N ARG A 70 -45.78 -10.91 -1.49
CA ARG A 70 -46.87 -10.11 -0.89
C ARG A 70 -47.88 -9.65 -1.94
N HIS A 71 -47.40 -9.22 -3.11
CA HIS A 71 -48.26 -8.83 -4.23
C HIS A 71 -49.14 -10.01 -4.70
N ILE A 72 -48.59 -11.22 -4.77
CA ILE A 72 -49.30 -12.43 -5.19
C ILE A 72 -50.36 -12.83 -4.14
N LEU A 73 -50.05 -12.70 -2.85
CA LEU A 73 -50.91 -13.09 -1.74
C LEU A 73 -51.84 -11.98 -1.22
N GLN A 74 -51.88 -10.81 -1.90
CA GLN A 74 -52.65 -9.62 -1.51
C GLN A 74 -52.44 -9.17 -0.05
N ILE A 75 -51.23 -9.40 0.49
CA ILE A 75 -50.90 -9.03 1.87
C ILE A 75 -50.59 -7.53 1.93
N PRO A 76 -51.28 -6.73 2.77
CA PRO A 76 -51.06 -5.29 2.84
C PRO A 76 -49.62 -4.95 3.24
N GLU A 77 -49.11 -3.86 2.68
CA GLU A 77 -47.71 -3.48 2.85
C GLU A 77 -47.41 -3.06 4.29
N THR A 78 -46.37 -3.65 4.89
CA THR A 78 -45.95 -3.34 6.25
C THR A 78 -45.45 -1.90 6.32
N PRO A 79 -46.04 -1.02 7.16
CA PRO A 79 -45.62 0.37 7.24
C PRO A 79 -44.15 0.47 7.65
N SER A 80 -43.45 1.46 7.10
CA SER A 80 -42.02 1.66 7.36
C SER A 80 -41.76 1.89 8.86
N PRO A 81 -40.71 1.27 9.42
CA PRO A 81 -40.44 1.34 10.86
C PRO A 81 -40.16 2.78 11.27
N HIS A 82 -40.83 3.23 12.32
CA HIS A 82 -40.69 4.60 12.82
C HIS A 82 -39.22 4.91 13.16
N PRO A 83 -38.70 6.11 12.83
CA PRO A 83 -37.32 6.46 13.11
C PRO A 83 -37.03 6.32 14.61
N ARG A 84 -35.91 5.65 14.95
CA ARG A 84 -35.51 5.45 16.35
C ARG A 84 -35.36 6.80 17.03
N ARG A 85 -36.24 7.10 17.99
CA ARG A 85 -36.11 8.27 18.86
C ARG A 85 -34.72 8.25 19.48
N THR A 86 -34.01 9.37 19.35
CA THR A 86 -32.74 9.62 20.02
C THR A 86 -32.86 9.36 21.52
N VAL A 87 -31.77 8.86 22.12
CA VAL A 87 -31.70 8.43 23.52
C VAL A 87 -32.23 9.54 24.42
N ARG A 88 -33.41 9.33 25.02
CA ARG A 88 -33.99 10.29 25.97
C ARG A 88 -33.03 10.46 27.16
N PRO A 89 -32.85 11.70 27.67
CA PRO A 89 -32.04 11.90 28.87
C PRO A 89 -32.69 11.17 30.06
N ARG A 90 -31.84 10.54 30.89
CA ARG A 90 -32.22 9.58 31.95
C ARG A 90 -32.86 10.26 33.17
N PHE A 91 -34.02 10.88 33.01
CA PHE A 91 -34.77 11.50 34.09
C PHE A 91 -36.13 10.83 34.29
N ASP A 92 -36.57 10.70 35.55
CA ASP A 92 -37.95 10.34 35.88
C ASP A 92 -38.90 11.53 35.68
N SER A 93 -40.20 11.32 35.91
CA SER A 93 -41.23 12.37 35.83
C SER A 93 -41.10 13.48 36.89
N SER A 94 -40.17 13.35 37.83
CA SER A 94 -39.81 14.36 38.84
C SER A 94 -38.45 15.04 38.57
N GLY A 95 -37.81 14.75 37.43
CA GLY A 95 -36.54 15.35 37.04
C GLY A 95 -35.31 14.78 37.76
N ARG A 96 -35.41 13.62 38.43
CA ARG A 96 -34.25 12.97 39.07
C ARG A 96 -33.56 12.01 38.12
N ARG A 97 -32.22 11.95 38.17
CA ARG A 97 -31.42 11.04 37.34
C ARG A 97 -31.62 9.59 37.77
N LEU A 98 -31.99 8.71 36.84
CA LEU A 98 -32.03 7.27 37.10
C LEU A 98 -30.61 6.74 37.39
N PRO A 99 -30.44 5.79 38.34
CA PRO A 99 -29.14 5.21 38.65
C PRO A 99 -28.53 4.55 37.41
N ALA A 100 -27.20 4.56 37.32
CA ALA A 100 -26.49 3.88 36.25
C ALA A 100 -26.76 2.36 36.32
N GLY A 101 -27.04 1.74 35.18
CA GLY A 101 -27.08 0.28 35.08
C GLY A 101 -25.70 -0.32 35.40
N PRO A 102 -25.64 -1.64 35.68
CA PRO A 102 -24.36 -2.31 35.93
C PRO A 102 -23.40 -2.07 34.75
N PRO A 103 -22.08 -1.95 35.02
CA PRO A 103 -21.10 -1.79 33.96
C PRO A 103 -21.15 -3.00 33.00
N PRO A 104 -20.84 -2.81 31.71
CA PRO A 104 -20.75 -3.92 30.78
C PRO A 104 -19.75 -4.97 31.29
N PRO A 105 -19.97 -6.27 30.99
CA PRO A 105 -19.03 -7.32 31.40
C PRO A 105 -17.64 -7.03 30.84
N ARG A 106 -16.59 -7.30 31.63
CA ARG A 106 -15.20 -6.96 31.27
C ARG A 106 -14.76 -7.55 29.92
N SER A 107 -15.34 -8.68 29.51
CA SER A 107 -15.13 -9.31 28.20
C SER A 107 -15.57 -8.47 27.01
N TRP A 108 -16.36 -7.40 27.20
CA TRP A 108 -16.74 -6.44 26.15
C TRP A 108 -15.86 -5.19 26.12
N THR A 109 -15.06 -4.97 27.16
CA THR A 109 -14.19 -3.78 27.31
C THR A 109 -12.71 -4.12 27.30
N LEU A 110 -12.36 -5.41 27.43
CA LEU A 110 -11.01 -5.91 27.21
C LEU A 110 -10.74 -5.93 25.70
N PRO A 111 -9.67 -5.27 25.21
CA PRO A 111 -9.16 -5.52 23.87
C PRO A 111 -8.84 -7.02 23.74
N THR A 112 -9.13 -7.59 22.57
CA THR A 112 -8.65 -8.94 22.22
C THR A 112 -7.13 -8.98 22.39
N HIS A 113 -6.57 -10.11 22.85
CA HIS A 113 -5.16 -10.15 23.27
C HIS A 113 -4.17 -9.75 22.15
N ASP A 114 -4.55 -9.96 20.89
CA ASP A 114 -3.79 -9.53 19.69
C ASP A 114 -3.67 -8.00 19.53
N GLN A 115 -4.49 -7.20 20.23
CA GLN A 115 -4.41 -5.73 20.22
C GLN A 115 -3.51 -5.16 21.34
N GLN A 116 -2.82 -6.00 22.13
CA GLN A 116 -1.98 -5.56 23.24
C GLN A 116 -0.49 -5.40 22.90
N ILE A 117 -0.09 -5.51 21.62
CA ILE A 117 1.16 -4.90 21.18
C ILE A 117 0.89 -3.39 21.06
N ALA A 118 1.11 -2.66 22.16
CA ALA A 118 1.17 -1.21 22.09
C ALA A 118 2.28 -0.85 21.08
N PRO A 119 1.96 -0.16 19.97
CA PRO A 119 2.99 0.22 19.02
C PRO A 119 4.02 1.08 19.75
N LEU A 120 5.30 0.77 19.57
CA LEU A 120 6.40 1.63 20.00
C LEU A 120 6.07 3.07 19.62
N PRO A 121 6.29 4.07 20.49
CA PRO A 121 5.93 5.45 20.21
C PRO A 121 6.65 5.90 18.94
N VAL A 122 5.90 5.90 17.84
CA VAL A 122 6.38 6.37 16.55
C VAL A 122 6.70 7.83 16.73
N SER A 123 7.97 8.19 16.52
CA SER A 123 8.41 9.60 16.52
C SER A 123 7.42 10.44 15.72
N GLU A 124 7.02 11.61 16.24
CA GLU A 124 6.08 12.50 15.55
C GLU A 124 6.56 12.82 14.13
N ALA A 125 7.88 12.90 13.93
CA ALA A 125 8.52 13.03 12.61
C ALA A 125 8.21 11.85 11.67
N ALA A 126 8.31 10.61 12.15
CA ALA A 126 8.04 9.40 11.36
C ALA A 126 6.53 9.22 11.08
N SER A 127 5.66 9.71 11.97
CA SER A 127 4.22 9.80 11.74
C SER A 127 3.90 10.87 10.69
N ALA A 128 4.50 12.06 10.79
CA ALA A 128 4.36 13.14 9.81
C ALA A 128 4.89 12.72 8.43
N ALA A 129 6.05 12.06 8.35
CA ALA A 129 6.61 11.51 7.12
C ALA A 129 5.66 10.49 6.46
N ARG A 130 5.06 9.59 7.26
CA ARG A 130 4.03 8.63 6.79
C ARG A 130 2.76 9.31 6.28
N ASN A 131 2.27 10.34 6.97
CA ASN A 131 1.10 11.10 6.52
C ASN A 131 1.39 11.90 5.25
N ALA A 132 2.60 12.47 5.14
CA ALA A 132 3.05 13.21 3.97
C ALA A 132 3.15 12.31 2.72
N ILE A 133 3.69 11.10 2.85
CA ILE A 133 3.73 10.13 1.74
C ILE A 133 2.36 9.52 1.41
N ALA A 134 1.51 9.27 2.42
CA ALA A 134 0.13 8.82 2.23
C ALA A 134 -0.75 9.85 1.46
N SER A 135 -0.36 11.13 1.43
CA SER A 135 -1.05 12.19 0.67
C SER A 135 -0.71 12.20 -0.84
N ILE A 136 0.34 11.49 -1.28
CA ILE A 136 0.74 11.46 -2.69
C ILE A 136 -0.21 10.59 -3.49
N SER A 137 -0.83 11.15 -4.51
CA SER A 137 -1.68 10.42 -5.46
C SER A 137 -1.24 10.73 -6.89
N LEU A 138 -1.04 9.68 -7.68
CA LEU A 138 -0.98 9.80 -9.13
C LEU A 138 -2.41 9.95 -9.67
N PRO A 139 -2.67 10.89 -10.60
CA PRO A 139 -3.94 10.88 -11.32
C PRO A 139 -4.05 9.61 -12.15
N GLY A 140 -5.26 9.08 -12.32
CA GLY A 140 -5.51 7.82 -13.02
C GLY A 140 -5.41 6.55 -12.16
N LEU A 141 -4.75 6.59 -10.99
CA LEU A 141 -4.79 5.48 -10.03
C LEU A 141 -6.15 5.43 -9.30
N GLN A 142 -6.75 4.25 -9.26
CA GLN A 142 -7.95 3.99 -8.45
C GLN A 142 -7.56 3.78 -6.99
N SER A 143 -7.32 4.88 -6.27
CA SER A 143 -7.22 4.85 -4.81
C SER A 143 -8.62 4.83 -4.18
N PRO A 144 -9.01 3.78 -3.44
CA PRO A 144 -10.31 3.73 -2.78
C PRO A 144 -10.36 4.74 -1.64
N ALA A 145 -11.49 5.42 -1.48
CA ALA A 145 -11.65 6.38 -0.38
C ALA A 145 -11.40 5.71 0.99
N PRO A 146 -10.66 6.33 1.92
CA PRO A 146 -10.21 5.68 3.15
C PRO A 146 -11.34 5.29 4.11
N ARG A 147 -12.55 5.84 3.93
CA ARG A 147 -13.78 5.50 4.66
C ARG A 147 -14.75 4.62 3.86
N SER A 148 -14.38 4.22 2.64
CA SER A 148 -15.09 3.20 1.87
C SER A 148 -14.87 1.83 2.50
N LEU A 149 -15.83 0.91 2.33
CA LEU A 149 -15.64 -0.50 2.70
C LEU A 149 -14.37 -1.08 2.05
N VAL A 150 -14.09 -0.75 0.79
CA VAL A 150 -12.88 -1.21 0.09
C VAL A 150 -11.61 -0.67 0.76
N GLY A 151 -11.58 0.62 1.10
CA GLY A 151 -10.43 1.24 1.78
C GLY A 151 -10.18 0.64 3.16
N LEU A 152 -11.24 0.43 3.95
CA LEU A 152 -11.16 -0.21 5.26
C LEU A 152 -10.69 -1.67 5.17
N VAL A 153 -11.16 -2.42 4.17
CA VAL A 153 -10.72 -3.81 3.93
C VAL A 153 -9.24 -3.87 3.54
N ILE A 154 -8.78 -3.01 2.64
CA ILE A 154 -7.35 -2.96 2.26
C ILE A 154 -6.48 -2.58 3.45
N ALA A 155 -6.86 -1.56 4.22
CA ALA A 155 -6.11 -1.15 5.42
C ALA A 155 -6.04 -2.28 6.46
N HIS A 156 -7.13 -3.03 6.65
CA HIS A 156 -7.15 -4.19 7.56
C HIS A 156 -6.31 -5.37 7.03
N LEU A 157 -6.32 -5.61 5.71
CA LEU A 157 -5.49 -6.62 5.06
C LEU A 157 -4.00 -6.28 5.18
N ALA A 158 -3.65 -4.99 5.04
CA ALA A 158 -2.29 -4.50 5.17
C ALA A 158 -1.78 -4.58 6.62
N ALA A 159 -2.62 -4.22 7.60
CA ALA A 159 -2.29 -4.36 9.02
C ALA A 159 -2.06 -5.83 9.44
N ASN A 160 -2.81 -6.77 8.87
CA ASN A 160 -2.69 -8.20 9.17
C ASN A 160 -1.89 -8.97 8.10
N TRP A 161 -1.06 -8.29 7.31
CA TRP A 161 -0.42 -8.90 6.14
C TRP A 161 0.44 -10.12 6.47
N ALA A 162 1.09 -10.13 7.63
CA ALA A 162 1.89 -11.27 8.09
C ALA A 162 1.08 -12.58 8.20
N PHE A 163 -0.22 -12.49 8.51
CA PHE A 163 -1.15 -13.62 8.48
C PHE A 163 -1.49 -14.00 7.05
N HIS A 164 -1.99 -13.04 6.25
CA HIS A 164 -2.43 -13.30 4.87
C HIS A 164 -1.30 -13.89 4.00
N ARG A 165 -0.06 -13.44 4.18
CA ARG A 165 1.13 -13.97 3.50
C ARG A 165 1.40 -15.46 3.75
N ILE A 166 0.94 -16.01 4.87
CA ILE A 166 1.13 -17.43 5.21
C ILE A 166 -0.08 -18.26 4.80
N TYR A 167 -1.29 -17.79 5.12
CA TYR A 167 -2.51 -18.58 4.95
C TYR A 167 -3.18 -18.40 3.58
N ASP A 168 -3.15 -17.18 3.02
CA ASP A 168 -3.85 -16.81 1.78
C ASP A 168 -2.93 -16.70 0.57
N GLN A 169 -1.68 -17.18 0.66
CA GLN A 169 -0.63 -17.03 -0.37
C GLN A 169 -1.07 -17.45 -1.79
N HIS A 170 -1.96 -18.45 -1.90
CA HIS A 170 -2.46 -18.96 -3.18
C HIS A 170 -3.53 -18.05 -3.79
N TYR A 171 -4.32 -17.34 -2.96
CA TYR A 171 -5.39 -16.44 -3.38
C TYR A 171 -4.92 -15.00 -3.68
N MET A 172 -3.67 -14.65 -3.31
CA MET A 172 -3.11 -13.32 -3.53
C MET A 172 -3.11 -12.88 -4.99
N SER A 173 -2.91 -13.84 -5.91
CA SER A 173 -2.89 -13.55 -7.34
C SER A 173 -4.27 -13.19 -7.90
N ASP A 174 -5.36 -13.72 -7.32
CA ASP A 174 -6.73 -13.54 -7.79
C ASP A 174 -7.38 -12.23 -7.31
N ILE A 175 -6.67 -11.42 -6.52
CA ILE A 175 -7.07 -10.06 -6.16
C ILE A 175 -7.29 -9.24 -7.46
N PRO A 176 -8.40 -8.50 -7.63
CA PRO A 176 -8.66 -7.73 -8.85
C PRO A 176 -7.52 -6.77 -9.21
N SER A 177 -7.12 -6.73 -10.48
CA SER A 177 -5.94 -5.98 -10.97
C SER A 177 -5.98 -4.47 -10.65
N HIS A 178 -7.16 -3.87 -10.52
CA HIS A 178 -7.33 -2.47 -10.13
C HIS A 178 -7.16 -2.22 -8.62
N ILE A 179 -7.28 -3.26 -7.77
CA ILE A 179 -7.08 -3.19 -6.31
C ILE A 179 -5.62 -3.45 -5.94
N LYS A 180 -4.89 -4.28 -6.71
CA LYS A 180 -3.48 -4.62 -6.45
C LYS A 180 -2.59 -3.39 -6.16
N PRO A 181 -2.63 -2.28 -6.95
CA PRO A 181 -1.79 -1.11 -6.69
C PRO A 181 -2.15 -0.40 -5.37
N ALA A 182 -3.44 -0.27 -5.07
CA ALA A 182 -3.89 0.34 -3.81
C ALA A 182 -3.45 -0.50 -2.60
N LEU A 183 -3.50 -1.83 -2.69
CA LEU A 183 -2.99 -2.71 -1.65
C LEU A 183 -1.47 -2.62 -1.49
N MET A 184 -0.71 -2.61 -2.58
CA MET A 184 0.76 -2.47 -2.54
C MET A 184 1.21 -1.19 -1.84
N ARG A 185 0.54 -0.08 -2.14
CA ARG A 185 0.71 1.21 -1.49
C ARG A 185 0.43 1.15 0.01
N GLU A 186 -0.72 0.63 0.42
CA GLU A 186 -1.09 0.52 1.84
C GLU A 186 -0.11 -0.39 2.59
N LEU A 187 0.34 -1.50 1.99
CA LEU A 187 1.39 -2.37 2.53
C LEU A 187 2.73 -1.66 2.70
N ALA A 188 3.14 -0.86 1.70
CA ALA A 188 4.39 -0.13 1.72
C ALA A 188 4.43 0.99 2.77
N ILE A 189 3.31 1.66 3.01
CA ILE A 189 3.20 2.77 3.97
C ILE A 189 2.91 2.24 5.38
N HIS A 190 1.87 1.42 5.55
CA HIS A 190 1.31 1.03 6.85
C HIS A 190 1.72 -0.35 7.35
N GLY A 191 2.11 -1.29 6.48
CA GLY A 191 2.58 -2.61 6.90
C GLY A 191 3.92 -2.53 7.65
N ASP A 192 4.12 -3.33 8.69
CA ASP A 192 5.32 -3.27 9.54
C ASP A 192 6.62 -3.57 8.77
N ALA A 193 6.62 -4.67 8.01
CA ALA A 193 7.75 -5.08 7.15
C ALA A 193 7.83 -4.32 5.81
N GLY A 194 6.83 -3.49 5.49
CA GLY A 194 6.64 -2.93 4.15
C GLY A 194 6.21 -3.99 3.12
N LEU A 195 6.27 -3.61 1.84
CA LEU A 195 6.02 -4.50 0.70
C LEU A 195 7.32 -5.23 0.33
N GLY A 196 7.46 -6.52 0.65
CA GLY A 196 8.64 -7.30 0.28
C GLY A 196 8.63 -7.77 -1.17
N PHE A 197 9.80 -8.19 -1.69
CA PHE A 197 9.91 -8.72 -3.05
C PHE A 197 9.06 -9.98 -3.28
N GLY A 198 8.95 -10.85 -2.26
CA GLY A 198 8.08 -12.02 -2.30
C GLY A 198 6.59 -11.64 -2.38
N ASP A 199 6.17 -10.64 -1.60
CA ASP A 199 4.80 -10.13 -1.58
C ASP A 199 4.43 -9.49 -2.93
N PHE A 200 5.33 -8.66 -3.47
CA PHE A 200 5.23 -8.05 -4.78
C PHE A 200 5.08 -9.10 -5.90
N LYS A 201 5.85 -10.19 -5.84
CA LYS A 201 5.74 -11.32 -6.77
C LYS A 201 4.41 -12.08 -6.62
N ALA A 202 3.99 -12.38 -5.39
CA ALA A 202 2.76 -13.14 -5.10
C ALA A 202 1.49 -12.39 -5.51
N LEU A 203 1.48 -11.06 -5.39
CA LEU A 203 0.38 -10.23 -5.87
C LEU A 203 0.30 -10.18 -7.41
N LEU A 204 1.42 -10.19 -8.12
CA LEU A 204 1.45 -9.94 -9.58
C LEU A 204 1.41 -11.20 -10.44
N LEU A 205 2.01 -12.30 -10.00
CA LEU A 205 2.07 -13.54 -10.77
C LEU A 205 1.01 -14.52 -10.29
N ARG A 206 0.17 -15.05 -11.19
CA ARG A 206 -0.60 -16.26 -10.86
C ARG A 206 0.38 -17.42 -10.70
N SER A 207 0.31 -18.09 -9.56
CA SER A 207 0.99 -19.37 -9.39
C SER A 207 0.26 -20.41 -10.23
N CYS A 208 0.79 -20.70 -11.42
CA CYS A 208 0.38 -21.87 -12.20
C CYS A 208 0.92 -23.12 -11.49
N GLN A 209 0.30 -23.48 -10.38
CA GLN A 209 0.48 -24.79 -9.78
C GLN A 209 -0.13 -25.77 -10.77
N ALA A 210 0.71 -26.61 -11.37
CA ALA A 210 0.21 -27.75 -12.12
C ALA A 210 -0.61 -28.61 -11.16
N ASP A 211 -1.81 -28.99 -11.59
CA ASP A 211 -2.62 -29.96 -10.87
C ASP A 211 -1.85 -31.28 -10.84
N THR A 212 -1.13 -31.53 -9.74
CA THR A 212 -0.67 -32.88 -9.41
C THR A 212 -1.89 -33.61 -8.90
N ASP A 213 -2.71 -34.09 -9.84
CA ASP A 213 -3.88 -34.90 -9.56
C ASP A 213 -3.48 -36.06 -8.63
N ALA A 214 -4.19 -36.16 -7.51
CA ALA A 214 -4.07 -37.31 -6.64
C ALA A 214 -4.86 -38.46 -7.25
N ASP A 215 -4.18 -39.42 -7.86
CA ASP A 215 -4.68 -40.79 -8.05
C ASP A 215 -3.55 -41.77 -8.41
N GLY A 216 -3.58 -42.96 -7.80
CA GLY A 216 -2.90 -44.16 -8.31
C GLY A 216 -1.49 -44.48 -7.81
N GLU A 217 -1.36 -45.57 -7.06
CA GLU A 217 -0.08 -46.27 -6.86
C GLU A 217 0.39 -46.91 -8.18
N SER A 218 1.67 -46.74 -8.55
CA SER A 218 2.42 -47.71 -9.38
C SER A 218 3.91 -47.36 -9.45
N GLU A 219 4.78 -48.31 -9.08
CA GLU A 219 6.20 -48.28 -9.42
C GLU A 219 6.39 -48.73 -10.88
N SER A 220 6.98 -47.89 -11.75
CA SER A 220 7.66 -48.36 -12.97
C SER A 220 8.53 -47.29 -13.64
N ASP A 221 9.58 -47.77 -14.30
CA ASP A 221 10.55 -46.97 -15.05
C ASP A 221 9.96 -46.31 -16.31
N GLY A 222 10.59 -45.19 -16.72
CA GLY A 222 10.73 -44.87 -18.16
C GLY A 222 10.15 -43.56 -18.70
N HIS A 223 11.05 -42.62 -18.99
CA HIS A 223 11.05 -41.82 -20.24
C HIS A 223 9.81 -41.00 -20.68
N HIS A 224 9.09 -40.30 -19.79
CA HIS A 224 8.30 -39.12 -20.17
C HIS A 224 8.33 -38.10 -19.02
N GLY A 225 8.31 -36.78 -19.20
CA GLY A 225 8.44 -35.92 -20.38
C GLY A 225 8.69 -34.50 -19.89
N GLY A 226 9.32 -33.63 -20.69
CA GLY A 226 9.73 -32.29 -20.23
C GLY A 226 8.53 -31.43 -19.81
N GLY A 227 8.32 -31.26 -18.50
CA GLY A 227 7.34 -30.34 -17.95
C GLY A 227 7.69 -28.92 -18.34
N VAL A 228 7.09 -28.43 -19.43
CA VAL A 228 7.21 -27.04 -19.87
C VAL A 228 6.68 -26.17 -18.74
N ARG A 229 7.59 -25.51 -18.02
CA ARG A 229 7.24 -24.42 -17.10
C ARG A 229 6.59 -23.33 -17.95
N LEU A 230 5.26 -23.34 -18.00
CA LEU A 230 4.48 -22.25 -18.54
C LEU A 230 4.97 -20.96 -17.88
N PRO A 231 5.34 -19.93 -18.66
CA PRO A 231 5.77 -18.66 -18.09
C PRO A 231 4.64 -18.13 -17.20
N PRO A 232 4.95 -17.56 -16.02
CA PRO A 232 3.92 -17.12 -15.07
C PRO A 232 3.02 -16.11 -15.76
N THR A 233 1.75 -16.49 -15.95
CA THR A 233 0.77 -15.66 -16.62
C THR A 233 0.35 -14.54 -15.67
N ILE A 234 0.41 -13.31 -16.18
CA ILE A 234 0.01 -12.12 -15.44
C ILE A 234 -1.45 -11.83 -15.78
N ASP A 235 -2.28 -11.73 -14.75
CA ASP A 235 -3.67 -11.33 -14.89
C ASP A 235 -3.80 -9.98 -15.59
N SER A 236 -4.88 -9.86 -16.36
CA SER A 236 -5.51 -8.64 -16.92
C SER A 236 -4.65 -7.36 -16.86
N PRO A 237 -4.22 -6.84 -18.04
CA PRO A 237 -3.04 -6.00 -18.21
C PRO A 237 -2.96 -4.86 -17.17
N ILE A 238 -2.08 -5.05 -16.18
CA ILE A 238 -1.87 -4.08 -15.10
C ILE A 238 -1.27 -2.82 -15.72
N THR A 239 -2.06 -1.75 -15.77
CA THR A 239 -1.65 -0.47 -16.37
C THR A 239 -0.97 0.47 -15.38
N SER A 240 -1.10 0.21 -14.08
CA SER A 240 -0.63 1.07 -13.01
C SER A 240 0.07 0.29 -11.91
N LEU A 241 1.15 0.87 -11.37
CA LEU A 241 1.88 0.32 -10.24
C LEU A 241 2.20 1.42 -9.22
N ASP A 242 1.74 1.23 -7.98
CA ASP A 242 1.99 2.14 -6.88
C ASP A 242 3.00 1.52 -5.90
N LEU A 243 4.27 1.96 -5.97
CA LEU A 243 5.33 1.55 -5.03
C LEU A 243 5.67 2.66 -4.03
N THR A 244 4.74 3.60 -3.81
CA THR A 244 4.87 4.71 -2.86
C THR A 244 5.25 4.20 -1.47
N GLY A 245 6.46 4.55 -1.01
CA GLY A 245 7.01 4.16 0.29
C GLY A 245 7.71 2.80 0.36
N ALA A 246 7.68 1.99 -0.71
CA ALA A 246 8.32 0.67 -0.73
C ALA A 246 9.83 0.76 -0.99
N LEU A 247 10.23 1.68 -1.88
CA LEU A 247 11.62 1.88 -2.26
C LEU A 247 12.48 2.35 -1.09
N GLY A 248 13.63 1.70 -0.90
CA GLY A 248 14.56 2.02 0.18
C GLY A 248 14.13 1.54 1.56
N ARG A 249 12.89 1.05 1.72
CA ARG A 249 12.37 0.41 2.94
C ARG A 249 12.42 -1.13 2.83
N SER A 250 11.80 -1.67 1.79
CA SER A 250 11.55 -3.12 1.64
C SER A 250 11.76 -3.63 0.21
N LEU A 251 11.83 -2.73 -0.79
CA LEU A 251 12.25 -3.00 -2.16
C LEU A 251 13.44 -2.11 -2.54
N THR A 252 14.34 -2.65 -3.36
CA THR A 252 15.27 -1.84 -4.14
C THR A 252 14.75 -1.65 -5.57
N LEU A 253 15.20 -0.59 -6.24
CA LEU A 253 14.86 -0.37 -7.65
C LEU A 253 15.45 -1.46 -8.57
N ARG A 254 16.52 -2.14 -8.12
CA ARG A 254 17.06 -3.33 -8.80
C ARG A 254 16.10 -4.51 -8.74
N ASP A 255 15.43 -4.74 -7.60
CA ASP A 255 14.42 -5.80 -7.47
C ASP A 255 13.24 -5.54 -8.42
N VAL A 256 12.78 -4.29 -8.48
CA VAL A 256 11.74 -3.85 -9.43
C VAL A 256 12.20 -4.05 -10.89
N THR A 257 13.45 -3.73 -11.20
CA THR A 257 14.06 -3.90 -12.54
C THR A 257 14.31 -5.35 -12.90
N ALA A 258 14.57 -6.22 -11.93
CA ALA A 258 14.70 -7.66 -12.15
C ALA A 258 13.32 -8.31 -12.33
N PHE A 259 12.30 -7.83 -11.60
CA PHE A 259 10.94 -8.34 -11.69
C PHE A 259 10.23 -7.93 -12.99
N LEU A 260 10.13 -6.64 -13.30
CA LEU A 260 9.32 -6.14 -14.43
C LEU A 260 9.80 -6.67 -15.80
N PHE A 261 10.96 -7.31 -15.81
CA PHE A 261 11.97 -7.17 -16.85
C PHE A 261 13.04 -8.28 -16.75
N PRO A 262 12.64 -9.55 -16.48
CA PRO A 262 13.56 -10.61 -16.12
C PRO A 262 14.58 -10.88 -17.23
N ALA A 263 15.82 -11.17 -16.84
CA ALA A 263 16.78 -11.76 -17.76
C ALA A 263 16.25 -13.13 -18.20
N VAL A 264 16.13 -13.34 -19.51
CA VAL A 264 15.88 -14.68 -20.05
C VAL A 264 17.08 -15.55 -19.65
N PRO A 265 16.89 -16.67 -18.94
CA PRO A 265 18.00 -17.58 -18.69
C PRO A 265 18.51 -18.10 -20.03
N THR A 266 19.73 -17.72 -20.39
CA THR A 266 20.44 -18.40 -21.47
C THR A 266 20.60 -19.84 -21.01
N ALA A 267 19.82 -20.75 -21.60
CA ALA A 267 20.04 -22.17 -21.39
C ALA A 267 21.51 -22.48 -21.70
N PRO A 268 22.19 -23.34 -20.92
CA PRO A 268 23.50 -23.82 -21.34
C PRO A 268 23.29 -24.47 -22.70
N VAL A 269 23.97 -23.92 -23.73
CA VAL A 269 24.05 -24.58 -25.03
C VAL A 269 24.72 -25.91 -24.75
N LEU A 270 23.96 -26.99 -24.89
CA LEU A 270 24.56 -28.33 -24.89
C LEU A 270 25.47 -28.35 -26.12
N ASP A 271 26.74 -28.60 -25.86
CA ASP A 271 27.80 -28.65 -26.87
C ASP A 271 27.65 -29.95 -27.66
N ASP A 272 26.71 -29.96 -28.61
CA ASP A 272 26.57 -31.00 -29.62
C ASP A 272 26.30 -30.34 -30.97
N ALA A 273 27.16 -30.68 -31.93
CA ALA A 273 27.28 -29.98 -33.19
C ALA A 273 26.13 -30.30 -34.15
N GLN A 274 25.67 -29.26 -34.86
CA GLN A 274 25.28 -29.47 -36.26
C GLN A 274 25.66 -28.26 -37.11
N ASP A 275 26.65 -28.47 -37.99
CA ASP A 275 27.14 -27.48 -38.94
C ASP A 275 26.01 -26.93 -39.82
N SER A 276 25.84 -25.62 -39.79
CA SER A 276 25.12 -24.87 -40.82
C SER A 276 25.87 -23.57 -41.08
N TRP A 277 26.97 -23.69 -41.83
CA TRP A 277 27.72 -22.54 -42.32
C TRP A 277 26.92 -21.78 -43.38
N ASP A 278 27.01 -20.45 -43.30
CA ASP A 278 26.59 -19.46 -44.30
C ASP A 278 25.08 -19.19 -44.50
N VAL A 279 24.54 -18.25 -43.69
CA VAL A 279 23.75 -17.11 -44.21
C VAL A 279 24.19 -15.85 -43.44
N SER A 280 24.24 -14.74 -44.17
CA SER A 280 24.94 -13.49 -43.85
C SER A 280 24.38 -12.65 -42.69
N GLU A 281 25.16 -11.60 -42.37
CA GLU A 281 24.93 -10.49 -41.44
C GLU A 281 23.47 -10.06 -41.21
N ASP A 282 22.84 -10.56 -40.14
CA ASP A 282 21.73 -9.85 -39.45
C ASP A 282 21.47 -10.37 -38.02
N ARG A 283 22.52 -10.49 -37.20
CA ARG A 283 22.35 -10.77 -35.76
C ARG A 283 21.89 -9.52 -35.01
N LEU A 284 20.57 -9.30 -34.99
CA LEU A 284 19.91 -8.35 -34.08
C LEU A 284 20.50 -8.50 -32.66
N PRO A 285 20.79 -7.38 -31.96
CA PRO A 285 21.36 -7.44 -30.62
C PRO A 285 20.39 -8.12 -29.65
N ALA A 286 20.91 -9.13 -28.94
CA ALA A 286 20.38 -9.78 -27.75
C ALA A 286 18.87 -9.58 -27.45
N ARG A 287 18.08 -10.61 -27.83
CA ARG A 287 16.68 -10.87 -27.47
C ARG A 287 16.16 -10.00 -26.32
N LEU A 288 15.25 -9.08 -26.66
CA LEU A 288 14.55 -8.21 -25.70
C LEU A 288 13.98 -9.05 -24.55
N SER A 289 14.37 -8.68 -23.32
CA SER A 289 13.78 -9.24 -22.10
C SER A 289 12.31 -8.82 -22.06
N HIS A 290 11.41 -9.78 -22.23
CA HIS A 290 9.97 -9.52 -22.26
C HIS A 290 9.54 -8.80 -20.97
N ALA A 291 8.93 -7.63 -21.14
CA ALA A 291 8.34 -6.91 -20.02
C ALA A 291 7.20 -7.77 -19.44
N LEU A 292 7.26 -8.04 -18.13
CA LEU A 292 6.17 -8.71 -17.42
C LEU A 292 4.90 -7.84 -17.42
N VAL A 293 5.07 -6.52 -17.35
CA VAL A 293 3.97 -5.56 -17.36
C VAL A 293 4.09 -4.64 -18.58
N PRO A 294 3.83 -5.13 -19.81
CA PRO A 294 4.10 -4.37 -21.03
C PRO A 294 3.22 -3.12 -21.18
N ASN A 295 2.02 -3.15 -20.60
CA ASN A 295 1.03 -2.07 -20.66
C ASN A 295 1.14 -1.08 -19.49
N LEU A 296 2.26 -1.07 -18.76
CA LEU A 296 2.50 -0.14 -17.66
C LEU A 296 2.56 1.30 -18.16
N THR A 297 1.61 2.13 -17.73
CA THR A 297 1.51 3.55 -18.09
C THR A 297 1.68 4.47 -16.88
N HIS A 298 1.32 4.01 -15.68
CA HIS A 298 1.43 4.77 -14.44
C HIS A 298 2.37 4.07 -13.46
N LEU A 299 3.36 4.78 -12.94
CA LEU A 299 4.35 4.25 -12.01
C LEU A 299 4.63 5.26 -10.89
N SER A 300 4.32 4.91 -9.64
CA SER A 300 4.78 5.70 -8.48
C SER A 300 6.04 5.07 -7.91
N LEU A 301 7.11 5.86 -7.84
CA LEU A 301 8.37 5.53 -7.17
C LEU A 301 8.61 6.46 -5.98
N ALA A 302 7.57 7.09 -5.42
CA ALA A 302 7.70 8.00 -4.30
C ALA A 302 8.36 7.33 -3.06
N ILE A 303 9.27 8.03 -2.40
CA ILE A 303 10.13 7.48 -1.34
C ILE A 303 9.75 8.10 0.01
N ASN A 304 9.86 7.37 1.12
CA ASN A 304 9.72 7.97 2.44
C ASN A 304 10.88 8.99 2.64
N PRO A 305 10.63 10.27 2.97
CA PRO A 305 11.70 11.27 3.13
C PRO A 305 12.78 10.87 4.14
N GLU A 306 12.46 10.07 5.18
CA GLU A 306 13.45 9.54 6.14
C GLU A 306 14.44 8.55 5.50
N LEU A 307 14.05 7.94 4.36
CA LEU A 307 14.81 6.93 3.62
C LEU A 307 15.30 7.44 2.26
N ALA A 308 15.20 8.76 1.98
CA ALA A 308 15.59 9.35 0.70
C ALA A 308 17.06 9.07 0.32
N GLN A 309 17.95 8.88 1.31
CA GLN A 309 19.34 8.47 1.09
C GLN A 309 19.50 7.09 0.43
N ASN A 310 18.50 6.19 0.55
CA ASN A 310 18.52 4.87 -0.07
C ASN A 310 18.08 4.91 -1.56
N ALA A 311 17.71 6.09 -2.08
CA ALA A 311 17.35 6.27 -3.49
C ALA A 311 18.60 6.21 -4.39
N SER A 312 18.45 5.58 -5.55
CA SER A 312 19.54 5.43 -6.52
C SER A 312 19.13 5.95 -7.89
N TRP A 313 19.58 7.17 -8.22
CA TRP A 313 19.44 7.74 -9.56
C TRP A 313 20.14 6.88 -10.63
N ARG A 314 21.23 6.18 -10.27
CA ARG A 314 21.90 5.22 -11.16
C ARG A 314 20.98 4.09 -11.57
N ASP A 315 20.33 3.44 -10.60
CA ASP A 315 19.42 2.33 -10.90
C ASP A 315 18.14 2.84 -11.60
N LEU A 316 17.67 4.07 -11.29
CA LEU A 316 16.58 4.70 -12.06
C LEU A 316 16.97 4.93 -13.53
N LEU A 317 18.21 5.39 -13.79
CA LEU A 317 18.70 5.60 -15.15
C LEU A 317 18.97 4.29 -15.92
N THR A 318 19.18 3.15 -15.26
CA THR A 318 19.24 1.85 -15.96
C THR A 318 17.85 1.26 -16.22
N LEU A 319 16.86 1.57 -15.37
CA LEU A 319 15.46 1.20 -15.58
C LEU A 319 14.78 2.08 -16.65
N ALA A 320 15.06 3.38 -16.66
CA ALA A 320 14.33 4.38 -17.45
C ALA A 320 14.23 4.08 -18.96
N PRO A 321 15.30 3.66 -19.68
CA PRO A 321 15.20 3.32 -21.11
C PRO A 321 14.23 2.17 -21.42
N ARG A 322 13.90 1.34 -20.42
CA ARG A 322 12.98 0.20 -20.56
C ARG A 322 11.53 0.62 -20.30
N LEU A 323 11.29 1.74 -19.60
CA LEU A 323 9.97 2.28 -19.24
C LEU A 323 9.35 3.17 -20.34
N CYS A 324 9.59 2.87 -21.61
CA CYS A 324 9.16 3.69 -22.74
C CYS A 324 7.63 3.87 -22.86
N SER A 325 6.82 3.00 -22.26
CA SER A 325 5.35 3.09 -22.21
C SER A 325 4.79 3.93 -21.05
N VAL A 326 5.62 4.35 -20.08
CA VAL A 326 5.17 5.10 -18.91
C VAL A 326 4.86 6.55 -19.28
N THR A 327 3.63 6.99 -19.02
CA THR A 327 3.16 8.37 -19.24
C THR A 327 3.04 9.15 -17.93
N HIS A 328 2.86 8.47 -16.79
CA HIS A 328 2.68 9.09 -15.48
C HIS A 328 3.71 8.55 -14.50
N LEU A 329 4.60 9.42 -14.00
CA LEU A 329 5.65 9.07 -13.04
C LEU A 329 5.58 9.98 -11.80
N SER A 330 5.68 9.39 -10.60
CA SER A 330 5.99 10.14 -9.37
C SER A 330 7.37 9.77 -8.87
N LEU A 331 8.20 10.81 -8.70
CA LEU A 331 9.50 10.80 -8.02
C LEU A 331 9.44 11.69 -6.76
N ALA A 332 8.30 11.70 -6.06
CA ALA A 332 8.12 12.51 -4.87
C ALA A 332 9.07 12.08 -3.72
N TYR A 333 9.59 13.09 -3.00
CA TYR A 333 10.68 13.03 -2.02
C TYR A 333 11.99 12.38 -2.50
N TRP A 334 12.23 12.32 -3.81
CA TRP A 334 13.55 11.91 -4.30
C TRP A 334 14.62 12.94 -3.90
N PRO A 335 15.81 12.49 -3.45
CA PRO A 335 16.92 13.37 -3.13
C PRO A 335 17.42 14.07 -4.39
N GLU A 336 18.29 15.06 -4.22
CA GLU A 336 18.88 15.83 -5.33
C GLU A 336 19.54 14.89 -6.37
N PRO A 337 19.33 15.12 -7.69
CA PRO A 337 19.91 14.30 -8.74
C PRO A 337 21.43 14.22 -8.69
N CYS A 338 21.96 13.03 -8.37
CA CYS A 338 23.39 12.72 -8.45
C CYS A 338 23.62 11.21 -8.61
N PHE A 339 24.74 10.82 -9.23
CA PHE A 339 25.12 9.43 -9.43
C PHE A 339 25.60 8.74 -8.15
N LEU A 340 26.10 9.49 -7.15
CA LEU A 340 26.69 8.96 -5.92
C LEU A 340 26.12 9.62 -4.66
N GLN A 341 24.82 9.43 -4.41
CA GLN A 341 24.14 9.98 -3.22
C GLN A 341 24.86 9.63 -1.90
N ASN A 342 25.39 8.41 -1.77
CA ASN A 342 26.12 7.96 -0.57
C ASN A 342 27.55 8.53 -0.45
N ALA A 343 28.10 9.17 -1.50
CA ALA A 343 29.44 9.77 -1.47
C ALA A 343 29.43 11.26 -1.10
N LYS A 344 28.25 11.89 -0.91
CA LYS A 344 28.11 13.34 -0.63
C LYS A 344 28.84 13.84 0.62
N PHE A 345 29.27 12.94 1.51
CA PHE A 345 30.03 13.24 2.72
C PHE A 345 31.44 12.63 2.72
N THR A 346 31.84 11.97 1.64
CA THR A 346 33.11 11.23 1.55
C THR A 346 34.13 12.05 0.76
N THR A 347 35.27 12.36 1.37
CA THR A 347 36.39 13.05 0.70
C THR A 347 37.63 12.17 0.70
N VAL A 348 38.33 12.10 -0.44
CA VAL A 348 39.63 11.45 -0.57
C VAL A 348 40.74 12.49 -0.47
N GLY A 349 41.82 12.16 0.22
CA GLY A 349 43.03 12.99 0.25
C GLY A 349 43.79 12.87 -1.08
N SER A 350 43.95 13.98 -1.79
CA SER A 350 44.92 14.11 -2.87
C SER A 350 46.34 13.91 -2.33
N PRO A 351 47.27 13.31 -3.08
CA PRO A 351 48.69 13.27 -2.72
C PRO A 351 49.32 14.66 -2.55
N GLN A 352 48.64 15.72 -2.99
CA GLN A 352 49.02 17.13 -2.81
C GLN A 352 48.39 17.76 -1.55
N GLY A 353 47.90 16.96 -0.60
CA GLY A 353 47.34 17.40 0.70
C GLY A 353 45.91 17.97 0.68
N HIS A 354 45.31 18.14 -0.50
CA HIS A 354 43.96 18.68 -0.67
C HIS A 354 42.90 17.58 -0.47
N ARG A 355 41.79 17.88 0.21
CA ARG A 355 40.63 16.96 0.29
C ARG A 355 39.71 17.20 -0.90
N ILE A 356 39.56 16.20 -1.76
CA ILE A 356 38.70 16.21 -2.94
C ILE A 356 37.46 15.36 -2.63
N PRO A 357 36.23 15.77 -2.97
CA PRO A 357 35.05 14.91 -2.80
C PRO A 357 35.19 13.62 -3.64
N TYR A 358 34.65 12.51 -3.12
CA TYR A 358 34.71 11.20 -3.79
C TYR A 358 33.67 11.05 -4.91
N GLY A 359 32.55 11.77 -4.82
CA GLY A 359 31.62 12.02 -5.92
C GLY A 359 31.86 13.39 -6.56
N GLY A 360 31.20 13.66 -7.69
CA GLY A 360 31.20 15.01 -8.30
C GLY A 360 30.51 16.02 -7.38
N THR A 361 29.32 15.68 -6.88
CA THR A 361 28.62 16.46 -5.86
C THR A 361 29.10 16.17 -4.43
N ASN A 362 29.31 17.25 -3.67
CA ASN A 362 29.54 17.29 -2.23
C ASN A 362 28.34 17.99 -1.53
N TYR A 363 28.24 17.90 -0.21
CA TYR A 363 27.17 18.55 0.58
C TYR A 363 27.02 20.07 0.33
N TYR A 364 28.09 20.76 -0.05
CA TYR A 364 28.09 22.21 -0.30
C TYR A 364 27.95 22.60 -1.78
N SER A 365 27.94 21.64 -2.72
CA SER A 365 27.96 21.94 -4.17
C SER A 365 26.83 22.86 -4.60
N HIS A 366 25.60 22.63 -4.12
CA HIS A 366 24.44 23.43 -4.52
C HIS A 366 24.24 24.73 -3.72
N SER A 367 24.83 24.82 -2.51
CA SER A 367 24.59 25.90 -1.54
C SER A 367 25.71 26.95 -1.47
N ILE A 368 26.97 26.53 -1.66
CA ILE A 368 28.14 27.41 -1.67
C ILE A 368 28.70 27.48 -3.09
N ASP A 369 29.03 26.33 -3.69
CA ASP A 369 29.76 26.29 -4.96
C ASP A 369 28.87 26.62 -6.18
N HIS A 370 27.54 26.57 -5.99
CA HIS A 370 26.52 26.77 -7.02
C HIS A 370 26.66 25.83 -8.23
N ASP A 371 27.34 24.71 -8.07
CA ASP A 371 27.50 23.65 -9.06
C ASP A 371 26.22 22.82 -9.17
N TRP A 372 25.65 22.72 -10.38
CA TRP A 372 24.48 21.89 -10.69
C TRP A 372 24.77 20.89 -11.82
N SER A 373 26.03 20.78 -12.28
CA SER A 373 26.43 20.03 -13.46
C SER A 373 26.00 18.55 -13.41
N GLU A 374 26.30 17.85 -12.31
CA GLU A 374 25.91 16.44 -12.12
C GLU A 374 24.39 16.26 -12.12
N ALA A 375 23.66 17.21 -11.52
CA ALA A 375 22.20 17.17 -11.45
C ALA A 375 21.54 17.41 -12.82
N LEU A 376 22.07 18.38 -13.57
CA LEU A 376 21.66 18.64 -14.96
C LEU A 376 21.92 17.43 -15.86
N LEU A 377 23.08 16.77 -15.73
CA LEU A 377 23.41 15.57 -16.49
C LEU A 377 22.50 14.38 -16.16
N VAL A 378 22.13 14.18 -14.88
CA VAL A 378 21.16 13.13 -14.48
C VAL A 378 19.78 13.44 -15.05
N LEU A 379 19.27 14.67 -14.88
CA LEU A 379 17.95 15.07 -15.38
C LEU A 379 17.88 15.02 -16.91
N LYS A 380 18.94 15.43 -17.62
CA LYS A 380 19.06 15.33 -19.08
C LYS A 380 18.95 13.88 -19.55
N LYS A 381 19.74 12.95 -18.99
CA LYS A 381 19.70 11.51 -19.33
C LYS A 381 18.32 10.90 -19.04
N LEU A 382 17.70 11.29 -17.93
CA LEU A 382 16.37 10.85 -17.56
C LEU A 382 15.30 11.39 -18.54
N SER A 383 15.42 12.65 -18.98
CA SER A 383 14.51 13.24 -19.97
C SER A 383 14.59 12.54 -21.32
N GLN A 384 15.80 12.23 -21.79
CA GLN A 384 16.03 11.49 -23.04
C GLN A 384 15.44 10.07 -22.99
N SER A 385 15.48 9.42 -21.82
CA SER A 385 14.96 8.06 -21.62
C SER A 385 13.43 8.03 -21.50
N LEU A 386 12.83 9.02 -20.83
CA LEU A 386 11.40 9.07 -20.48
C LEU A 386 10.66 10.16 -21.29
N TYR A 387 10.81 10.10 -22.61
CA TYR A 387 10.22 11.04 -23.58
C TYR A 387 8.70 10.85 -23.82
N SER A 388 8.11 9.84 -23.19
CA SER A 388 6.68 9.52 -23.21
C SER A 388 5.88 10.18 -22.10
N LEU A 389 6.53 10.81 -21.11
CA LEU A 389 5.87 11.38 -19.95
C LEU A 389 4.90 12.52 -20.30
N GLU A 390 3.69 12.42 -19.75
CA GLU A 390 2.61 13.41 -19.80
C GLU A 390 2.37 14.05 -18.42
N TYR A 391 2.71 13.33 -17.34
CA TYR A 391 2.64 13.77 -15.95
C TYR A 391 3.93 13.40 -15.20
N LEU A 392 4.50 14.38 -14.48
CA LEU A 392 5.64 14.18 -13.57
C LEU A 392 5.35 14.81 -12.20
N ASP A 393 5.51 14.05 -11.14
CA ASP A 393 5.35 14.52 -9.76
C ASP A 393 6.68 14.51 -8.99
N LEU A 394 7.07 15.71 -8.55
CA LEU A 394 8.28 16.03 -7.78
C LEU A 394 7.88 16.68 -6.43
N THR A 395 6.73 16.29 -5.86
CA THR A 395 6.31 16.71 -4.52
C THR A 395 7.42 16.41 -3.50
N GLY A 396 7.81 17.39 -2.69
CA GLY A 396 8.87 17.23 -1.68
C GLY A 396 10.30 17.43 -2.19
N CYS A 397 10.48 17.72 -3.48
CA CYS A 397 11.80 17.85 -4.11
C CYS A 397 12.29 19.31 -4.23
N ALA A 398 11.79 20.21 -3.38
CA ALA A 398 11.97 21.66 -3.52
C ALA A 398 13.44 22.13 -3.51
N SER A 399 14.34 21.41 -2.84
CA SER A 399 15.77 21.76 -2.78
C SER A 399 16.42 21.83 -4.16
N TRP A 400 15.95 21.03 -5.13
CA TRP A 400 16.54 20.94 -6.47
C TRP A 400 15.63 21.45 -7.60
N PHE A 401 14.47 22.06 -7.31
CA PHE A 401 13.62 22.69 -8.34
C PHE A 401 14.38 23.69 -9.22
N LYS A 402 15.44 24.33 -8.69
CA LYS A 402 16.32 25.22 -9.45
C LYS A 402 16.94 24.53 -10.67
N ALA A 403 17.34 23.25 -10.55
CA ALA A 403 17.95 22.48 -11.64
C ALA A 403 17.04 22.33 -12.87
N LEU A 404 15.71 22.34 -12.69
CA LEU A 404 14.73 22.19 -13.77
C LEU A 404 14.72 23.36 -14.78
N LYS A 405 15.37 24.49 -14.44
CA LYS A 405 15.44 25.70 -15.28
C LYS A 405 16.87 26.22 -15.51
N LEU A 406 17.88 25.48 -15.05
CA LEU A 406 19.28 25.83 -15.28
C LEU A 406 19.74 25.17 -16.59
N GLU A 407 20.73 25.81 -17.21
CA GLU A 407 21.38 25.35 -18.43
C GLU A 407 22.88 25.60 -18.24
N GLU A 408 23.67 24.54 -18.38
CA GLU A 408 25.12 24.61 -18.29
C GLU A 408 25.74 23.96 -19.53
N GLN A 409 26.26 24.80 -20.45
CA GLN A 409 26.94 24.40 -21.67
C GLN A 409 26.07 23.57 -22.64
N HIS A 410 25.99 22.26 -22.41
CA HIS A 410 25.15 21.32 -23.17
C HIS A 410 24.23 20.49 -22.26
N ASP A 411 24.34 20.63 -20.94
CA ASP A 411 23.54 19.91 -19.97
C ASP A 411 22.41 20.79 -19.46
N TYR A 412 21.21 20.47 -19.93
CA TYR A 412 19.94 21.11 -19.57
C TYR A 412 18.79 20.11 -19.76
N VAL A 413 17.63 20.46 -19.22
CA VAL A 413 16.39 19.70 -19.41
C VAL A 413 15.68 20.20 -20.66
N ASP A 414 15.59 19.37 -21.69
CA ASP A 414 14.87 19.71 -22.92
C ASP A 414 13.35 19.58 -22.72
N TRP A 415 12.73 20.68 -22.33
CA TRP A 415 11.28 20.83 -22.16
C TRP A 415 10.48 20.94 -23.47
N VAL A 416 11.15 20.97 -24.62
CA VAL A 416 10.53 21.18 -25.94
C VAL A 416 10.40 19.87 -26.71
N ASN A 417 11.48 19.08 -26.79
CA ASN A 417 11.47 17.78 -27.48
C ASN A 417 11.29 16.63 -26.50
N ASN A 418 12.30 16.33 -25.67
CA ASN A 418 12.31 15.19 -24.75
C ASN A 418 11.09 15.21 -23.81
N TRP A 419 10.91 16.31 -23.07
CA TRP A 419 9.81 16.52 -22.15
C TRP A 419 8.71 17.42 -22.72
N GLY A 420 8.62 17.56 -24.04
CA GLY A 420 7.57 18.33 -24.73
C GLY A 420 6.14 17.81 -24.53
N LYS A 421 6.00 16.53 -24.16
CA LYS A 421 4.71 15.88 -23.87
C LYS A 421 4.18 16.14 -22.46
N ILE A 422 5.02 16.55 -21.51
CA ILE A 422 4.60 16.79 -20.12
C ILE A 422 3.58 17.93 -20.10
N THR A 423 2.36 17.61 -19.70
CA THR A 423 1.23 18.56 -19.55
C THR A 423 1.00 18.96 -18.11
N ARG A 424 1.40 18.12 -17.15
CA ARG A 424 1.23 18.37 -15.72
C ARG A 424 2.54 18.08 -14.98
N LEU A 425 3.01 19.07 -14.24
CA LEU A 425 4.20 18.96 -13.41
C LEU A 425 3.84 19.38 -11.98
N ARG A 426 4.01 18.49 -11.00
CA ARG A 426 3.64 18.77 -9.61
C ARG A 426 4.90 19.10 -8.79
N LEU A 427 5.05 20.37 -8.43
CA LEU A 427 6.19 20.96 -7.72
C LEU A 427 5.76 21.49 -6.34
N LYS A 428 5.20 20.61 -5.50
CA LYS A 428 4.72 20.97 -4.16
C LYS A 428 5.80 20.77 -3.10
N MET A 429 5.72 21.50 -1.98
CA MET A 429 6.66 21.34 -0.86
C MET A 429 6.54 19.97 -0.14
N GLY A 430 5.41 19.27 -0.29
CA GLY A 430 5.19 17.90 0.21
C GLY A 430 4.65 17.79 1.64
N TRP A 431 4.79 18.81 2.46
CA TRP A 431 4.13 18.89 3.77
C TRP A 431 3.16 20.07 3.79
N ALA A 432 2.03 19.87 4.48
CA ALA A 432 1.06 20.94 4.68
C ALA A 432 1.62 21.96 5.68
N LEU A 433 1.50 23.24 5.36
CA LEU A 433 1.84 24.32 6.28
C LEU A 433 0.76 24.39 7.38
N ALA A 434 1.14 24.12 8.63
CA ALA A 434 0.25 24.31 9.77
C ALA A 434 -0.01 25.81 10.04
N ASP A 435 -1.16 26.15 10.62
CA ASP A 435 -1.56 27.54 10.89
C ASP A 435 -0.60 28.25 11.88
N ASP A 436 0.02 27.47 12.78
CA ASP A 436 1.01 27.89 13.77
C ASP A 436 2.46 27.68 13.31
N ALA A 437 2.69 27.33 12.03
CA ALA A 437 4.02 27.01 11.52
C ALA A 437 5.04 28.15 11.72
N ALA A 438 6.23 27.77 12.19
CA ALA A 438 7.36 28.67 12.41
C ALA A 438 7.64 29.57 11.18
N PRO A 439 8.10 30.82 11.37
CA PRO A 439 8.31 31.76 10.27
C PRO A 439 9.29 31.23 9.22
N SER A 440 10.31 30.45 9.62
CA SER A 440 11.22 29.74 8.72
C SER A 440 10.49 28.78 7.76
N ASN A 441 9.53 28.00 8.27
CA ASN A 441 8.75 27.05 7.47
C ASN A 441 7.84 27.79 6.49
N ARG A 442 7.26 28.92 6.91
CA ARG A 442 6.45 29.80 6.06
C ARG A 442 7.28 30.42 4.93
N ILE A 443 8.52 30.82 5.21
CA ILE A 443 9.48 31.34 4.22
C ILE A 443 9.86 30.22 3.24
N ALA A 444 10.30 29.05 3.73
CA ALA A 444 10.69 27.93 2.86
C ALA A 444 9.55 27.46 1.94
N HIS A 445 8.31 27.39 2.44
CA HIS A 445 7.15 27.06 1.61
C HIS A 445 6.87 28.14 0.54
N ARG A 446 7.09 29.41 0.86
CA ARG A 446 6.96 30.51 -0.12
C ARG A 446 8.07 30.44 -1.17
N GLU A 447 9.32 30.26 -0.77
CA GLU A 447 10.47 30.13 -1.66
C GLU A 447 10.31 28.94 -2.63
N ALA A 448 9.81 27.80 -2.14
CA ALA A 448 9.49 26.65 -2.97
C ALA A 448 8.40 26.98 -4.02
N ALA A 449 7.33 27.66 -3.62
CA ALA A 449 6.25 28.07 -4.53
C ALA A 449 6.71 29.13 -5.55
N ASP A 450 7.53 30.10 -5.13
CA ASP A 450 8.13 31.12 -6.00
C ASP A 450 9.13 30.49 -6.99
N MET A 451 9.88 29.47 -6.56
CA MET A 451 10.76 28.68 -7.43
C MET A 451 9.96 27.86 -8.44
N ALA A 452 8.91 27.15 -8.01
CA ALA A 452 8.00 26.42 -8.90
C ALA A 452 7.35 27.35 -9.95
N ALA A 453 6.91 28.54 -9.53
CA ALA A 453 6.41 29.58 -10.43
C ALA A 453 7.48 30.13 -11.38
N SER A 454 8.76 30.10 -10.99
CA SER A 454 9.88 30.45 -11.88
C SER A 454 10.19 29.35 -12.89
N VAL A 455 10.07 28.07 -12.50
CA VAL A 455 10.22 26.93 -13.41
C VAL A 455 9.11 26.91 -14.45
N GLU A 456 7.85 27.11 -14.04
CA GLU A 456 6.71 27.20 -14.97
C GLU A 456 6.88 28.30 -16.04
N ARG A 457 7.33 29.49 -15.62
CA ARG A 457 7.64 30.60 -16.54
C ARG A 457 8.77 30.24 -17.50
N HIS A 458 9.83 29.59 -17.03
CA HIS A 458 10.93 29.12 -17.88
C HIS A 458 10.44 28.08 -18.91
N ILE A 459 9.69 27.06 -18.49
CA ILE A 459 9.15 26.03 -19.39
C ILE A 459 8.22 26.65 -20.44
N THR A 460 7.33 27.55 -20.02
CA THR A 460 6.39 28.24 -20.92
C THR A 460 7.14 29.09 -21.96
N ALA A 461 8.18 29.81 -21.54
CA ALA A 461 9.05 30.59 -22.44
C ALA A 461 9.86 29.69 -23.39
N ALA A 462 10.45 28.60 -22.90
CA ALA A 462 11.24 27.65 -23.71
C ALA A 462 10.38 26.96 -24.79
N ARG A 463 9.14 26.58 -24.43
CA ARG A 463 8.18 26.02 -25.39
C ARG A 463 7.75 27.03 -26.44
N ALA A 464 7.53 28.29 -26.08
CA ALA A 464 7.16 29.37 -27.03
C ALA A 464 5.99 29.00 -27.97
N GLY A 465 4.98 28.28 -27.45
CA GLY A 465 3.83 27.78 -28.22
C GLY A 465 4.05 26.45 -28.95
N ARG A 466 5.23 25.83 -28.86
CA ARG A 466 5.53 24.48 -29.37
C ARG A 466 5.27 23.42 -28.29
N GLY A 467 4.78 22.25 -28.72
CA GLY A 467 4.42 21.15 -27.82
C GLY A 467 3.04 21.34 -27.17
N ARG A 468 2.78 20.64 -26.07
CA ARG A 468 1.51 20.74 -25.33
C ARG A 468 1.57 21.86 -24.28
N PHE A 469 0.41 22.39 -23.89
CA PHE A 469 0.32 23.28 -22.73
C PHE A 469 0.74 22.54 -21.45
N ILE A 470 1.49 23.23 -20.58
CA ILE A 470 1.86 22.75 -19.25
C ILE A 470 1.02 23.45 -18.18
N THR A 471 0.73 22.75 -17.10
CA THR A 471 0.20 23.29 -15.85
C THR A 471 1.11 22.83 -14.72
N VAL A 472 1.65 23.77 -13.95
CA VAL A 472 2.46 23.45 -12.77
C VAL A 472 1.63 23.56 -11.50
N GLU A 473 1.41 22.44 -10.82
CA GLU A 473 0.81 22.45 -9.49
C GLU A 473 1.89 22.82 -8.46
N ARG A 474 1.63 23.84 -7.64
CA ARG A 474 2.55 24.40 -6.65
C ARG A 474 2.08 24.11 -5.22
#